data_AF-A0A447U2B0-F1
#
_entry.id   AF-A0A447U2B0-F1
#
_cell.length_a   1.000
_cell.length_b   1.000
_cell.length_c   1.000
_cell.angle_alpha   90.00
_cell.angle_beta   90.00
_cell.angle_gamma   90.00
#
_symmetry.space_group_name_H-M   'P 1'
#
loop_
_entity.id
_entity.type
_entity.pdbx_description
1 polymer ?
#
loop_
_entity_poly.entity_id
_entity_poly.type
_entity_poly.pdbx_seq_one_letter_code
_entity_poly.pdbx_strand_id
1 'polypeptide(L)'
;MYLKREDLLHGGAPQNQIRYWVRRCWPNGWVKARLSLKTGAGQHGVASALASALLGSEMPYLYGAPKDVERQSPNVFRMRLMGAEVIPVHSGSATLKDACNEALRDWSGSYETAHYMLGTAAGPHPYPTIVREFQRMIGEETKAQILDKEGRLPDAVIACVGGGSNAIGMFADFINDTSVGLIGVEPGGHGIENRRAWRAALNMVALASISG
;
A
#
# COMPACT_ATOMS: atom_id res chain seq x y z
N MET A 1 21.99 1.86 14.27
CA MET A 1 20.67 2.07 13.64
C MET A 1 20.76 1.63 12.19
N TYR A 2 19.90 0.73 11.75
CA TYR A 2 19.86 0.21 10.38
C TYR A 2 18.65 0.77 9.63
N LEU A 3 18.80 1.00 8.32
CA LEU A 3 17.72 1.44 7.43
C LEU A 3 17.48 0.36 6.38
N LYS A 4 16.29 -0.27 6.41
CA LYS A 4 15.85 -1.18 5.35
C LYS A 4 15.50 -0.35 4.10
N ARG A 5 16.29 -0.50 3.04
CA ARG A 5 16.33 0.40 1.88
C ARG A 5 15.25 0.11 0.83
N GLU A 6 13.99 0.10 1.26
CA GLU A 6 12.83 -0.02 0.36
C GLU A 6 12.69 1.16 -0.62
N ASP A 7 13.36 2.28 -0.34
CA ASP A 7 13.45 3.43 -1.24
C ASP A 7 14.21 3.14 -2.54
N LEU A 8 15.10 2.13 -2.52
CA LEU A 8 15.85 1.71 -3.71
C LEU A 8 15.06 0.78 -4.62
N LEU A 9 13.89 0.31 -4.19
CA LEU A 9 13.04 -0.52 -5.04
C LEU A 9 12.57 0.26 -6.26
N HIS A 10 12.49 -0.43 -7.40
CA HIS A 10 11.98 0.16 -8.62
C HIS A 10 10.55 0.70 -8.41
N GLY A 11 10.36 2.00 -8.69
CA GLY A 11 9.15 2.74 -8.32
C GLY A 11 9.41 3.80 -7.24
N GLY A 12 10.36 3.53 -6.33
CA GLY A 12 10.86 4.44 -5.29
C GLY A 12 10.21 4.27 -3.91
N ALA A 13 9.53 3.15 -3.65
CA ALA A 13 8.80 2.92 -2.40
C ALA A 13 8.42 1.43 -2.22
N PRO A 14 8.03 0.98 -1.00
CA PRO A 14 7.62 -0.40 -0.71
C PRO A 14 6.23 -0.74 -1.28
N GLN A 15 5.89 -0.26 -2.48
CA GLN A 15 4.66 -0.63 -3.21
C GLN A 15 4.90 -1.75 -4.25
N ASN A 16 6.09 -2.37 -4.25
CA ASN A 16 6.44 -3.44 -5.19
C ASN A 16 5.64 -4.74 -4.99
N GLN A 17 4.96 -4.94 -3.86
CA GLN A 17 4.05 -6.06 -3.64
C GLN A 17 2.99 -6.16 -4.75
N ILE A 18 2.60 -5.02 -5.33
CA ILE A 18 1.65 -4.95 -6.45
C ILE A 18 2.22 -5.67 -7.67
N ARG A 19 3.49 -5.44 -8.00
CA ARG A 19 4.14 -6.11 -9.14
C ARG A 19 4.20 -7.61 -8.93
N TYR A 20 4.56 -8.07 -7.72
CA TYR A 20 4.57 -9.49 -7.39
C TYR A 20 3.17 -10.09 -7.50
N TRP A 21 2.17 -9.40 -6.96
CA TRP A 21 0.80 -9.87 -6.99
C TRP A 21 0.27 -9.96 -8.42
N VAL A 22 0.38 -8.88 -9.21
CA VAL A 22 -0.07 -8.90 -10.61
C VAL A 22 0.70 -9.96 -11.39
N ARG A 23 2.03 -10.02 -11.31
CA ARG A 23 2.82 -11.02 -12.04
C ARG A 23 2.47 -12.47 -11.67
N ARG A 24 2.19 -12.75 -10.39
CA ARG A 24 1.89 -14.11 -9.91
C ARG A 24 0.47 -14.55 -10.23
N CYS A 25 -0.48 -13.63 -10.16
CA CYS A 25 -1.91 -13.92 -10.22
C CYS A 25 -2.53 -13.65 -11.61
N TRP A 26 -1.90 -12.82 -12.45
CA TRP A 26 -2.35 -12.55 -13.81
C TRP A 26 -2.44 -13.79 -14.71
N PRO A 27 -1.41 -14.67 -14.79
CA PRO A 27 -1.46 -15.83 -15.70
C PRO A 27 -2.59 -16.82 -15.37
N ASN A 28 -3.06 -16.80 -14.12
CA ASN A 28 -4.11 -17.69 -13.64
C ASN A 28 -5.50 -17.04 -13.71
N GLY A 29 -5.63 -15.81 -14.20
CA GLY A 29 -6.89 -15.07 -14.33
C GLY A 29 -7.46 -14.50 -13.02
N TRP A 30 -6.67 -14.49 -11.94
CA TRP A 30 -7.06 -13.97 -10.63
C TRP A 30 -7.03 -12.43 -10.61
N VAL A 31 -6.04 -11.85 -11.31
CA VAL A 31 -6.02 -10.43 -11.64
C VAL A 31 -6.60 -10.27 -13.05
N LYS A 32 -7.57 -9.36 -13.19
CA LYS A 32 -8.33 -9.12 -14.42
C LYS A 32 -7.65 -8.10 -15.32
N ALA A 33 -8.10 -8.07 -16.57
CA ALA A 33 -7.58 -7.23 -17.66
C ALA A 33 -7.35 -5.77 -17.24
N ARG A 34 -8.30 -5.17 -16.52
CA ARG A 34 -8.23 -3.79 -16.03
C ARG A 34 -7.97 -3.75 -14.53
N LEU A 35 -7.12 -2.83 -14.08
CA LEU A 35 -6.97 -2.54 -12.64
C LEU A 35 -7.78 -1.29 -12.27
N SER A 36 -8.52 -1.37 -11.18
CA SER A 36 -9.19 -0.21 -10.57
C SER A 36 -8.63 0.03 -9.18
N LEU A 37 -8.24 1.26 -8.86
CA LEU A 37 -7.66 1.57 -7.55
C LEU A 37 -7.75 3.04 -7.19
N LYS A 38 -7.75 3.32 -5.89
CA LYS A 38 -7.49 4.65 -5.35
C LYS A 38 -5.99 4.96 -5.25
N THR A 39 -5.61 6.23 -5.26
CA THR A 39 -4.26 6.67 -4.91
C THR A 39 -4.29 8.00 -4.15
N GLY A 40 -3.48 8.10 -3.08
CA GLY A 40 -3.29 9.33 -2.30
C GLY A 40 -1.95 9.97 -2.63
N ALA A 41 -0.90 9.59 -1.89
CA ALA A 41 0.48 10.04 -2.14
C ALA A 41 1.04 9.72 -3.55
N GLY A 42 0.36 8.86 -4.31
CA GLY A 42 0.72 8.55 -5.69
C GLY A 42 1.51 7.26 -5.87
N GLN A 43 2.24 6.79 -4.86
CA GLN A 43 3.14 5.63 -5.05
C GLN A 43 2.41 4.33 -5.38
N HIS A 44 1.26 4.06 -4.75
CA HIS A 44 0.40 2.93 -5.11
C HIS A 44 -0.03 2.99 -6.58
N GLY A 45 -0.48 4.16 -7.02
CA GLY A 45 -0.87 4.38 -8.41
C GLY A 45 0.28 4.23 -9.41
N VAL A 46 1.47 4.75 -9.09
CA VAL A 46 2.67 4.58 -9.92
C VAL A 46 3.04 3.11 -10.04
N ALA A 47 3.03 2.37 -8.93
CA ALA A 47 3.38 0.96 -8.93
C ALA A 47 2.34 0.09 -9.68
N SER A 48 1.05 0.41 -9.60
CA SER A 48 0.01 -0.25 -10.41
C SER A 48 0.11 0.06 -11.90
N ALA A 49 0.36 1.33 -12.27
CA ALA A 49 0.55 1.72 -13.66
C ALA A 49 1.79 1.05 -14.27
N LEU A 50 2.88 0.99 -13.51
CA LEU A 50 4.10 0.28 -13.91
C LEU A 50 3.86 -1.23 -14.09
N ALA A 51 3.18 -1.87 -13.13
CA ALA A 51 2.87 -3.30 -13.22
C ALA A 51 1.99 -3.61 -14.43
N SER A 52 1.02 -2.72 -14.69
CA SER A 52 0.10 -2.84 -15.82
C SER A 52 0.82 -2.71 -17.16
N ALA A 53 1.66 -1.68 -17.32
CA ALA A 53 2.47 -1.48 -18.51
C ALA A 53 3.45 -2.64 -18.77
N LEU A 54 4.05 -3.21 -17.72
CA LEU A 54 4.97 -4.34 -17.84
C LEU A 54 4.29 -5.62 -18.34
N LEU A 55 3.03 -5.83 -17.98
CA LEU A 55 2.30 -7.08 -18.26
C LEU A 55 1.38 -6.98 -19.48
N GLY A 56 1.31 -5.80 -20.13
CA GLY A 56 0.43 -5.58 -21.27
C GLY A 56 -1.05 -5.64 -20.92
N SER A 57 -1.40 -5.36 -19.66
CA SER A 57 -2.80 -5.28 -19.21
C SER A 57 -3.49 -4.02 -19.74
N GLU A 58 -4.83 -3.96 -19.65
CA GLU A 58 -5.58 -2.76 -20.01
C GLU A 58 -5.20 -1.57 -19.11
N MET A 59 -5.46 -0.37 -19.64
CA MET A 59 -5.23 0.90 -18.98
C MET A 59 -5.86 0.92 -17.57
N PRO A 60 -5.06 1.12 -16.51
CA PRO A 60 -5.56 1.10 -15.14
C PRO A 60 -6.26 2.42 -14.79
N TYR A 61 -7.34 2.33 -14.02
CA TYR A 61 -8.14 3.46 -13.56
C TYR A 61 -7.74 3.83 -12.12
N LEU A 62 -7.29 5.07 -11.97
CA LEU A 62 -6.68 5.60 -10.75
C LEU A 62 -7.54 6.74 -10.19
N TYR A 63 -8.31 6.44 -9.16
CA TYR A 63 -9.16 7.41 -8.47
C TYR A 63 -8.34 8.17 -7.43
N GLY A 64 -8.39 9.50 -7.45
CA GLY A 64 -7.63 10.34 -6.53
C GLY A 64 -8.42 11.55 -6.05
N ALA A 65 -8.15 12.01 -4.83
CA ALA A 65 -8.67 13.28 -4.36
C ALA A 65 -8.07 14.43 -5.20
N PRO A 66 -8.84 15.44 -5.65
CA PRO A 66 -8.34 16.57 -6.43
C PRO A 66 -7.12 17.25 -5.81
N LYS A 67 -7.14 17.45 -4.48
CA LYS A 67 -6.00 18.02 -3.74
C LYS A 67 -4.75 17.14 -3.79
N ASP A 68 -4.91 15.81 -3.76
CA ASP A 68 -3.80 14.88 -3.88
C ASP A 68 -3.29 14.81 -5.33
N VAL A 69 -4.18 14.85 -6.32
CA VAL A 69 -3.83 14.91 -7.75
C VAL A 69 -2.99 16.16 -8.05
N GLU A 70 -3.37 17.31 -7.48
CA GLU A 70 -2.62 18.57 -7.61
C GLU A 70 -1.28 18.51 -6.86
N ARG A 71 -1.31 18.15 -5.57
CA ARG A 71 -0.12 18.11 -4.70
C ARG A 71 0.91 17.08 -5.14
N GLN A 72 0.48 15.97 -5.75
CA GLN A 72 1.33 14.86 -6.20
C GLN A 72 1.49 14.84 -7.73
N SER A 73 1.51 16.01 -8.36
CA SER A 73 1.63 16.16 -9.82
C SER A 73 2.78 15.37 -10.46
N PRO A 74 3.98 15.19 -9.85
CA PRO A 74 5.03 14.36 -10.45
C PRO A 74 4.63 12.88 -10.56
N ASN A 75 3.90 12.36 -9.57
CA ASN A 75 3.43 10.98 -9.59
C ASN A 75 2.26 10.81 -10.57
N VAL A 76 1.36 11.79 -10.67
CA VAL A 76 0.29 11.80 -11.69
C VAL A 76 0.87 11.80 -13.10
N PHE A 77 1.92 12.60 -13.33
CA PHE A 77 2.62 12.61 -14.61
C PHE A 77 3.20 11.23 -14.95
N ARG A 78 3.89 10.58 -14.00
CA ARG A 78 4.43 9.22 -14.17
C ARG A 78 3.34 8.19 -14.49
N MET A 79 2.19 8.25 -13.80
CA MET A 79 1.06 7.36 -14.07
C MET A 79 0.55 7.50 -15.50
N ARG A 80 0.32 8.74 -15.96
CA ARG A 80 -0.15 9.02 -17.32
C ARG A 80 0.87 8.61 -18.38
N LEU A 81 2.16 8.83 -18.13
CA LEU A 81 3.24 8.38 -19.01
C LEU A 81 3.26 6.86 -19.19
N MET A 82 2.86 6.11 -18.16
CA MET A 82 2.70 4.65 -18.20
C MET A 82 1.32 4.20 -18.72
N GLY A 83 0.54 5.11 -19.29
CA GLY A 83 -0.74 4.79 -19.93
C GLY A 83 -1.91 4.62 -18.96
N ALA A 84 -1.82 5.14 -17.74
CA ALA A 84 -2.91 5.06 -16.77
C ALA A 84 -3.86 6.26 -16.82
N GLU A 85 -5.15 6.01 -16.56
CA GLU A 85 -6.17 7.05 -16.47
C GLU A 85 -6.31 7.53 -15.02
N VAL A 86 -6.01 8.80 -14.76
CA VAL A 86 -6.13 9.41 -13.42
C VAL A 86 -7.43 10.21 -13.35
N ILE A 87 -8.35 9.76 -12.49
CA ILE A 87 -9.73 10.24 -12.35
C ILE A 87 -9.86 11.01 -11.02
N PRO A 88 -9.94 12.35 -11.04
CA PRO A 88 -10.17 13.14 -9.84
C PRO A 88 -11.59 12.96 -9.28
N VAL A 89 -11.71 12.66 -7.99
CA VAL A 89 -12.98 12.42 -7.31
C VAL A 89 -13.41 13.65 -6.52
N HIS A 90 -14.40 14.36 -7.04
CA HIS A 90 -14.95 15.58 -6.42
C HIS A 90 -16.10 15.31 -5.44
N SER A 91 -16.57 14.06 -5.33
CA SER A 91 -17.67 13.69 -4.44
C SER A 91 -17.28 13.78 -2.96
N GLY A 92 -18.29 14.02 -2.12
CA GLY A 92 -18.13 14.04 -0.66
C GLY A 92 -17.13 15.09 -0.18
N SER A 93 -16.16 14.65 0.63
CA SER A 93 -15.12 15.52 1.20
C SER A 93 -13.90 15.72 0.27
N ALA A 94 -13.91 15.11 -0.91
CA ALA A 94 -12.80 15.12 -1.86
C ALA A 94 -11.48 14.66 -1.22
N THR A 95 -11.52 13.55 -0.48
CA THR A 95 -10.36 12.93 0.20
C THR A 95 -10.07 11.52 -0.33
N LEU A 96 -8.98 10.90 0.12
CA LEU A 96 -8.64 9.53 -0.24
C LEU A 96 -9.75 8.52 0.13
N LYS A 97 -10.56 8.79 1.16
CA LYS A 97 -11.75 7.98 1.49
C LYS A 97 -12.77 8.01 0.34
N ASP A 98 -13.03 9.19 -0.22
CA ASP A 98 -13.98 9.35 -1.32
C ASP A 98 -13.46 8.64 -2.59
N ALA A 99 -12.15 8.73 -2.84
CA ALA A 99 -11.49 7.97 -3.90
C ALA A 99 -11.59 6.45 -3.71
N CYS A 100 -11.48 5.94 -2.47
CA CYS A 100 -11.75 4.52 -2.17
C CYS A 100 -13.18 4.12 -2.53
N ASN A 101 -14.17 4.97 -2.20
CA ASN A 101 -15.57 4.67 -2.44
C ASN A 101 -15.87 4.59 -3.95
N GLU A 102 -15.36 5.53 -4.75
CA GLU A 102 -15.56 5.48 -6.21
C GLU A 102 -14.84 4.28 -6.83
N ALA A 103 -13.63 3.94 -6.39
CA ALA A 103 -12.93 2.75 -6.87
C ALA A 103 -13.67 1.44 -6.56
N LEU A 104 -14.28 1.34 -5.36
CA LEU A 104 -15.12 0.21 -4.98
C LEU A 104 -16.43 0.17 -5.79
N ARG A 105 -17.03 1.33 -6.06
CA ARG A 105 -18.24 1.43 -6.89
C ARG A 105 -17.96 0.97 -8.32
N ASP A 106 -16.87 1.43 -8.92
CA ASP A 106 -16.41 0.96 -10.24
C ASP A 106 -16.23 -0.56 -10.24
N TRP A 107 -15.47 -1.09 -9.26
CA TRP A 107 -15.26 -2.53 -9.17
C TRP A 107 -16.55 -3.33 -9.01
N SER A 108 -17.52 -2.82 -8.23
CA SER A 108 -18.81 -3.51 -8.03
C SER A 108 -19.60 -3.71 -9.33
N GLY A 109 -19.45 -2.81 -10.30
CA GLY A 109 -20.09 -2.90 -11.61
C GLY A 109 -19.21 -3.55 -12.69
N SER A 110 -17.97 -3.94 -12.38
CA SER A 110 -16.99 -4.39 -13.37
C SER A 110 -16.09 -5.54 -12.92
N TYR A 111 -16.39 -6.21 -11.81
CA TYR A 111 -15.52 -7.24 -11.20
C TYR A 111 -15.16 -8.41 -12.12
N GLU A 112 -15.95 -8.65 -13.17
CA GLU A 112 -15.68 -9.70 -14.15
C GLU A 112 -14.46 -9.38 -15.03
N THR A 113 -14.28 -8.10 -15.36
CA THR A 113 -13.24 -7.58 -16.28
C THR A 113 -12.20 -6.71 -15.57
N ALA A 114 -12.48 -6.26 -14.36
CA ALA A 114 -11.63 -5.40 -13.56
C ALA A 114 -11.30 -6.00 -12.19
N HIS A 115 -10.09 -5.72 -11.72
CA HIS A 115 -9.60 -6.14 -10.42
C HIS A 115 -9.33 -4.94 -9.53
N TYR A 116 -9.93 -4.93 -8.34
CA TYR A 116 -9.70 -3.86 -7.37
C TYR A 116 -8.35 -4.03 -6.67
N MET A 117 -7.39 -3.20 -7.06
CA MET A 117 -6.01 -3.29 -6.58
C MET A 117 -5.86 -2.54 -5.25
N LEU A 118 -6.14 -3.20 -4.13
CA LEU A 118 -6.03 -2.59 -2.80
C LEU A 118 -4.56 -2.46 -2.35
N GLY A 119 -4.05 -1.24 -2.25
CA GLY A 119 -2.65 -0.96 -1.94
C GLY A 119 -2.18 -1.02 -0.49
N THR A 120 -3.01 -1.49 0.45
CA THR A 120 -2.64 -1.48 1.86
C THR A 120 -3.23 -2.67 2.61
N ALA A 121 -2.67 -3.03 3.76
CA ALA A 121 -3.10 -4.14 4.60
C ALA A 121 -4.35 -3.79 5.42
N ALA A 122 -5.44 -3.47 4.72
CA ALA A 122 -6.74 -3.13 5.30
C ALA A 122 -7.88 -3.66 4.39
N GLY A 123 -9.11 -3.24 4.65
CA GLY A 123 -10.27 -3.65 3.86
C GLY A 123 -10.75 -5.07 4.19
N PRO A 124 -11.71 -5.61 3.41
CA PRO A 124 -12.27 -6.93 3.68
C PRO A 124 -11.25 -8.03 3.39
N HIS A 125 -11.42 -9.18 4.03
CA HIS A 125 -10.77 -10.41 3.58
C HIS A 125 -11.07 -10.64 2.08
N PRO A 126 -10.08 -11.07 1.26
CA PRO A 126 -8.74 -11.54 1.62
C PRO A 126 -7.62 -10.49 1.58
N TYR A 127 -7.91 -9.20 1.37
CA TYR A 127 -6.88 -8.20 1.11
C TYR A 127 -5.83 -8.03 2.22
N PRO A 128 -6.16 -7.97 3.52
CA PRO A 128 -5.15 -7.85 4.56
C PRO A 128 -4.12 -9.00 4.53
N THR A 129 -4.60 -10.24 4.35
CA THR A 129 -3.75 -11.43 4.25
C THR A 129 -2.88 -11.38 3.00
N ILE A 130 -3.47 -11.11 1.84
CA ILE A 130 -2.75 -11.03 0.57
C ILE A 130 -1.64 -9.97 0.63
N VAL A 131 -1.97 -8.76 1.11
CA VAL A 131 -1.00 -7.66 1.16
C VAL A 131 0.12 -7.98 2.15
N ARG A 132 -0.18 -8.61 3.30
CA ARG A 132 0.86 -9.08 4.23
C ARG A 132 1.78 -10.10 3.55
N GLU A 133 1.24 -11.14 2.93
CA GLU A 133 2.05 -12.18 2.30
C GLU A 133 2.94 -11.65 1.17
N PHE A 134 2.48 -10.65 0.41
CA PHE A 134 3.31 -10.01 -0.61
C PHE A 134 4.22 -8.90 -0.08
N GLN A 135 4.22 -8.62 1.22
CA GLN A 135 5.13 -7.66 1.88
C GLN A 135 6.09 -8.33 2.88
N ARG A 136 5.85 -9.58 3.26
CA ARG A 136 6.62 -10.29 4.31
C ARG A 136 8.11 -10.40 4.02
N MET A 137 8.52 -10.36 2.75
CA MET A 137 9.93 -10.43 2.37
C MET A 137 10.75 -9.29 2.98
N ILE A 138 10.12 -8.14 3.30
CA ILE A 138 10.78 -7.04 3.98
C ILE A 138 11.35 -7.53 5.33
N GLY A 139 10.52 -8.21 6.12
CA GLY A 139 10.91 -8.79 7.41
C GLY A 139 11.92 -9.93 7.25
N GLU A 140 11.67 -10.85 6.33
CA GLU A 140 12.56 -12.01 6.06
C GLU A 140 13.97 -11.57 5.67
N GLU A 141 14.07 -10.65 4.71
CA GLU A 141 15.36 -10.10 4.29
C GLU A 141 16.02 -9.29 5.42
N THR A 142 15.24 -8.52 6.19
CA THR A 142 15.78 -7.76 7.33
C THR A 142 16.37 -8.68 8.39
N LYS A 143 15.67 -9.78 8.72
CA LYS A 143 16.15 -10.78 9.67
C LYS A 143 17.43 -11.46 9.18
N ALA A 144 17.48 -11.88 7.92
CA ALA A 144 18.69 -12.45 7.34
C ALA A 144 19.86 -11.45 7.36
N GLN A 145 19.61 -10.21 6.95
CA GLN A 145 20.62 -9.16 6.85
C GLN A 145 21.17 -8.74 8.23
N ILE A 146 20.33 -8.66 9.26
CA ILE A 146 20.77 -8.25 10.59
C ILE A 146 21.53 -9.37 11.32
N LEU A 147 21.12 -10.63 11.12
CA LEU A 147 21.86 -11.78 11.65
C LEU A 147 23.25 -11.89 11.02
N ASP A 148 23.37 -11.67 9.72
CA ASP A 148 24.66 -11.66 9.02
C ASP A 148 25.60 -10.54 9.53
N LYS A 149 25.05 -9.34 9.75
CA LYS A 149 25.84 -8.15 10.13
C LYS A 149 26.19 -8.07 11.61
N GLU A 150 25.29 -8.50 12.48
CA GLU A 150 25.37 -8.26 13.93
C GLU A 150 25.39 -9.56 14.76
N GLY A 151 25.17 -10.73 14.13
CA GLY A 151 25.15 -12.02 14.83
C GLY A 151 23.98 -12.19 15.81
N ARG A 152 23.00 -11.28 15.81
CA ARG A 152 21.86 -11.27 16.72
C ARG A 152 20.63 -10.63 16.08
N LEU A 153 19.47 -10.87 16.68
CA LEU A 153 18.23 -10.17 16.34
C LEU A 153 18.27 -8.71 16.81
N PRO A 154 17.52 -7.81 16.14
CA PRO A 154 17.44 -6.41 16.54
C PRO A 154 16.64 -6.27 17.84
N ASP A 155 16.96 -5.25 18.64
CA ASP A 155 16.21 -4.96 19.86
C ASP A 155 14.78 -4.50 19.54
N ALA A 156 14.60 -3.80 18.42
CA ALA A 156 13.30 -3.43 17.88
C ALA A 156 13.35 -3.21 16.37
N VAL A 157 12.21 -3.38 15.71
CA VAL A 157 11.92 -2.94 14.35
C VAL A 157 10.84 -1.87 14.36
N ILE A 158 11.02 -0.83 13.56
CA ILE A 158 10.19 0.39 13.59
C ILE A 158 9.70 0.70 12.18
N ALA A 159 8.40 0.94 12.03
CA ALA A 159 7.79 1.24 10.73
C ALA A 159 6.61 2.21 10.86
N CYS A 160 6.37 3.02 9.82
CA CYS A 160 5.25 3.96 9.82
C CYS A 160 3.92 3.26 9.48
N VAL A 161 2.84 3.67 10.15
CA VAL A 161 1.51 3.07 10.03
C VAL A 161 0.54 4.09 9.45
N GLY A 162 0.36 4.03 8.13
CA GLY A 162 -0.78 4.61 7.44
C GLY A 162 -1.93 3.60 7.38
N GLY A 163 -2.00 2.81 6.31
CA GLY A 163 -2.86 1.61 6.28
C GLY A 163 -2.13 0.30 6.63
N GLY A 164 -0.88 0.37 7.09
CA GLY A 164 -0.16 -0.76 7.71
C GLY A 164 0.65 -1.70 6.82
N SER A 165 0.67 -1.57 5.48
CA SER A 165 1.31 -2.59 4.62
C SER A 165 2.83 -2.75 4.80
N ASN A 166 3.58 -1.65 4.87
CA ASN A 166 5.03 -1.70 5.06
C ASN A 166 5.38 -2.23 6.47
N ALA A 167 4.61 -1.79 7.47
CA ALA A 167 4.79 -2.18 8.85
C ALA A 167 4.54 -3.68 9.04
N ILE A 168 3.40 -4.20 8.55
CA ILE A 168 3.13 -5.64 8.66
C ILE A 168 4.10 -6.48 7.82
N GLY A 169 4.61 -5.95 6.71
CA GLY A 169 5.68 -6.60 5.93
C GLY A 169 6.97 -6.74 6.72
N MET A 170 7.40 -5.69 7.40
CA MET A 170 8.55 -5.71 8.30
C MET A 170 8.31 -6.66 9.49
N PHE A 171 7.14 -6.56 10.12
CA PHE A 171 6.85 -7.27 11.37
C PHE A 171 6.58 -8.75 11.18
N ALA A 172 6.03 -9.17 10.04
CA ALA A 172 5.52 -10.53 9.81
C ALA A 172 6.48 -11.64 10.27
N ASP A 173 7.77 -11.49 9.96
CA ASP A 173 8.75 -12.52 10.30
C ASP A 173 9.21 -12.44 11.77
N PHE A 174 9.08 -11.29 12.43
CA PHE A 174 9.48 -11.09 13.84
C PHE A 174 8.35 -11.33 14.85
N ILE A 175 7.12 -11.64 14.43
CA ILE A 175 5.96 -11.83 15.33
C ILE A 175 6.23 -12.88 16.41
N ASN A 176 6.94 -13.96 16.06
CA ASN A 176 7.23 -15.05 16.99
C ASN A 176 8.54 -14.83 17.78
N ASP A 177 9.33 -13.80 17.43
CA ASP A 177 10.58 -13.46 18.11
C ASP A 177 10.29 -12.49 19.26
N THR A 178 9.83 -13.02 20.40
CA THR A 178 9.31 -12.22 21.53
C THR A 178 10.32 -11.25 22.15
N SER A 179 11.62 -11.39 21.86
CA SER A 179 12.67 -10.46 22.26
C SER A 179 12.74 -9.20 21.40
N VAL A 180 12.07 -9.17 20.24
CA VAL A 180 12.12 -8.07 19.28
C VAL A 180 10.91 -7.14 19.47
N GLY A 181 11.16 -5.87 19.81
CA GLY A 181 10.10 -4.87 19.87
C GLY A 181 9.52 -4.55 18.48
N LEU A 182 8.19 -4.56 18.34
CA LEU A 182 7.49 -4.19 17.11
C LEU A 182 6.83 -2.82 17.28
N ILE A 183 7.41 -1.77 16.69
CA ILE A 183 6.99 -0.38 16.94
C ILE A 183 6.37 0.24 15.69
N GLY A 184 5.05 0.42 15.72
CA GLY A 184 4.30 1.16 14.70
C GLY A 184 4.23 2.65 15.01
N VAL A 185 4.49 3.50 14.01
CA VAL A 185 4.45 4.98 14.16
C VAL A 185 3.34 5.57 13.30
N GLU A 186 2.28 6.04 13.94
CA GLU A 186 1.15 6.71 13.29
C GLU A 186 1.38 8.23 13.16
N PRO A 187 0.77 8.91 12.17
CA PRO A 187 0.94 10.35 12.00
C PRO A 187 0.20 11.15 13.09
N GLY A 188 0.95 11.91 13.90
CA GLY A 188 0.40 12.76 14.98
C GLY A 188 -0.29 14.05 14.53
N GLY A 189 -0.18 14.43 13.25
CA GLY A 189 -0.84 15.62 12.70
C GLY A 189 -0.53 16.92 13.47
N HIS A 190 -1.57 17.66 13.84
CA HIS A 190 -1.48 18.91 14.63
C HIS A 190 -1.47 18.66 16.15
N GLY A 191 -1.04 17.47 16.58
CA GLY A 191 -1.10 17.03 17.97
C GLY A 191 -2.32 16.16 18.27
N ILE A 192 -2.11 15.13 19.09
CA ILE A 192 -3.15 14.16 19.49
C ILE A 192 -4.22 14.84 20.36
N GLU A 193 -3.81 15.84 21.13
CA GLU A 193 -4.67 16.72 21.92
C GLU A 193 -5.68 17.48 21.04
N ASN A 194 -5.32 17.75 19.78
CA ASN A 194 -6.21 18.35 18.80
C ASN A 194 -7.06 17.28 18.09
N ARG A 195 -8.04 16.73 18.84
CA ARG A 195 -8.91 15.59 18.45
C ARG A 195 -9.56 15.69 17.06
N ARG A 196 -9.78 16.89 16.51
CA ARG A 196 -10.34 17.08 15.16
C ARG A 196 -9.35 16.69 14.05
N ALA A 197 -8.05 16.94 14.24
CA ALA A 197 -7.02 16.59 13.26
C ALA A 197 -6.63 15.09 13.35
N TRP A 198 -6.59 14.54 14.56
CA TRP A 198 -6.26 13.13 14.84
C TRP A 198 -7.22 12.13 14.17
N ARG A 199 -8.53 12.42 14.15
CA ARG A 199 -9.54 11.54 13.53
C ARG A 199 -9.42 11.41 12.00
N ALA A 200 -8.81 12.39 11.31
CA ALA A 200 -8.57 12.30 9.87
C ALA A 200 -7.45 11.31 9.53
N ALA A 201 -6.49 11.10 10.44
CA ALA A 201 -5.43 10.11 10.31
C ALA A 201 -5.91 8.67 10.59
N LEU A 202 -6.78 8.48 11.59
CA LEU A 202 -7.22 7.15 12.06
C LEU A 202 -8.23 6.43 11.16
N ASN A 203 -8.97 7.12 10.29
CA ASN A 203 -9.99 6.48 9.44
C ASN A 203 -9.43 5.47 8.40
N MET A 204 -8.13 5.14 8.43
CA MET A 204 -7.47 4.17 7.56
C MET A 204 -6.84 2.97 8.27
N VAL A 205 -6.74 2.98 9.61
CA VAL A 205 -6.06 1.93 10.36
C VAL A 205 -7.09 0.88 10.79
N ALA A 206 -7.19 -0.20 10.03
CA ALA A 206 -7.77 -1.45 10.50
C ALA A 206 -6.64 -2.38 10.95
N LEU A 207 -5.94 -2.02 12.03
CA LEU A 207 -5.20 -3.02 12.81
C LEU A 207 -6.22 -3.71 13.72
N ALA A 208 -7.02 -4.61 13.14
CA ALA A 208 -7.76 -5.58 13.91
C ALA A 208 -6.75 -6.59 14.48
N SER A 209 -6.54 -6.53 15.79
CA SER A 209 -6.14 -7.63 16.67
C SER A 209 -4.97 -8.51 16.17
N ILE A 210 -3.74 -8.09 16.45
CA ILE A 210 -2.59 -8.99 16.58
C ILE A 210 -2.43 -9.34 18.08
N SER A 211 -3.48 -9.90 18.66
CA SER A 211 -3.45 -10.51 19.99
C SER A 211 -4.51 -11.61 20.00
N GLY A 212 -4.06 -12.83 19.74
CA GLY A 212 -4.76 -14.09 19.87
C GLY A 212 -3.72 -15.18 20.00
#